data_AF-A0A086A5L7-F1
#
_entry.id   AF-A0A086A5L7-F1
#
_cell.length_a   1.000
_cell.length_b   1.000
_cell.length_c   1.000
_cell.angle_alpha   90.00
_cell.angle_beta   90.00
_cell.angle_gamma   90.00
#
_symmetry.space_group_name_H-M   'P 1'
#
loop_
_entity.id
_entity.type
_entity.pdbx_description
1 polymer ?
#
loop_
_entity_poly.entity_id
_entity_poly.type
_entity_poly.pdbx_seq_one_letter_code
_entity_poly.pdbx_strand_id
1 'polypeptide(L)'
;MAHTFKLSIQTLSKIDLLLPRLKHSVFPTKIIRWLENFDEDEVDLAIDLLSVYEYIPFNEFIFRLNDLLLEVLKSIPAGEKIIIFPYGKVGKSGTLVTYPLKNTDAFKKRQNDIELTHDYENIKKPGEYNHFVFLDDFIGSGQTFCTEYSRIDYVKKWIEDNKIDNVYLLSTIIMAEGKKYIQDRFSTVKIISEVRNKIFDKSLSPLKAFGNIRNIEKLALKRGGKYAYGFDESQSLISYFHCTPNNTLSIIWKDNKWFPIFPRFATIRMDEAREFKKEIAFYIGICNRLGIDLYTGNSIIKEKKGKEVRVIRHNTKQDHSVIALLILKNYGYDNLLICHILGLTREEIRLIYHEAQDLGFISKAYDITAEGTQFIKELKRKTRKENFRKETAKNLEIKNIIYIPQMLNGLT
;
A
#
# COMPACT_ATOMS: atom_id res chain seq x y z
N MET A 1 -24.67 -0.98 -20.01
CA MET A 1 -24.08 0.09 -20.84
C MET A 1 -23.06 0.80 -19.98
N ALA A 2 -21.78 0.86 -20.39
CA ALA A 2 -20.77 1.60 -19.65
C ALA A 2 -21.06 3.09 -19.84
N HIS A 3 -21.37 3.79 -18.75
CA HIS A 3 -21.52 5.25 -18.78
C HIS A 3 -20.18 5.85 -19.21
N THR A 4 -20.19 6.86 -20.08
CA THR A 4 -18.96 7.56 -20.44
C THR A 4 -18.75 8.65 -19.41
N PHE A 5 -17.97 8.36 -18.36
CA PHE A 5 -17.54 9.36 -17.39
C PHE A 5 -16.88 10.53 -18.13
N LYS A 6 -17.46 11.74 -18.03
CA LYS A 6 -16.91 12.94 -18.67
C LYS A 6 -15.98 13.63 -17.68
N LEU A 7 -14.69 13.52 -17.94
CA LEU A 7 -13.64 14.21 -17.18
C LEU A 7 -13.74 15.73 -17.39
N SER A 8 -14.24 16.46 -16.39
CA SER A 8 -14.27 17.93 -16.40
C SER A 8 -13.03 18.52 -15.72
N ILE A 9 -12.72 19.79 -16.01
CA ILE A 9 -11.63 20.53 -15.34
C ILE A 9 -11.87 20.59 -13.83
N GLN A 10 -13.13 20.82 -13.41
CA GLN A 10 -13.50 20.87 -11.99
C GLN A 10 -13.30 19.52 -11.30
N THR A 11 -13.66 18.42 -11.97
CA THR A 11 -13.45 17.06 -11.47
C THR A 11 -11.95 16.75 -11.33
N LEU A 12 -11.12 17.17 -12.28
CA LEU A 12 -9.67 17.04 -12.20
C LEU A 12 -9.08 17.79 -10.99
N SER A 13 -9.49 19.04 -10.76
CA SER A 13 -9.04 19.79 -9.59
C SER A 13 -9.45 19.11 -8.27
N LYS A 14 -10.66 18.54 -8.19
CA LYS A 14 -11.08 17.75 -7.01
C LYS A 14 -10.23 16.49 -6.82
N ILE A 15 -9.89 15.79 -7.91
CA ILE A 15 -9.00 14.61 -7.86
C ILE A 15 -7.62 15.01 -7.34
N ASP A 16 -7.07 16.15 -7.77
CA ASP A 16 -5.77 16.63 -7.30
C ASP A 16 -5.78 16.88 -5.77
N LEU A 17 -6.89 17.37 -5.23
CA LEU A 17 -7.07 17.55 -3.78
C LEU A 17 -7.18 16.21 -3.02
N LEU A 18 -7.62 15.13 -3.67
CA LEU A 18 -7.65 13.80 -3.06
C LEU A 18 -6.27 13.16 -2.95
N LEU A 19 -5.30 13.52 -3.81
CA LEU A 19 -3.99 12.86 -3.81
C LEU A 19 -3.23 13.03 -2.48
N PRO A 20 -3.09 14.25 -1.91
CA PRO A 20 -2.49 14.42 -0.59
C PRO A 20 -3.30 13.71 0.50
N ARG A 21 -4.64 13.72 0.41
CA ARG A 21 -5.53 13.05 1.38
C ARG A 21 -5.27 11.54 1.42
N LEU A 22 -5.11 10.95 0.24
CA LEU A 22 -4.76 9.54 0.07
C LEU A 22 -3.24 9.29 0.21
N LYS A 23 -2.48 10.30 0.65
CA LYS A 23 -1.02 10.23 0.87
C LYS A 23 -0.28 9.72 -0.36
N HIS A 24 -0.77 10.11 -1.54
CA HIS A 24 -0.28 9.72 -2.85
C HIS A 24 -0.20 8.20 -3.07
N SER A 25 -0.90 7.40 -2.27
CA SER A 25 -0.85 5.93 -2.33
C SER A 25 -1.48 5.31 -3.58
N VAL A 26 -2.16 6.14 -4.38
CA VAL A 26 -2.78 5.77 -5.65
C VAL A 26 -2.47 6.80 -6.73
N PHE A 27 -2.43 6.36 -7.98
CA PHE A 27 -2.30 7.24 -9.14
C PHE A 27 -3.62 8.00 -9.40
N PRO A 28 -3.58 9.23 -9.96
CA PRO A 28 -4.78 9.94 -10.39
C PRO A 28 -5.63 9.10 -11.35
N THR A 29 -4.98 8.33 -12.24
CA THR A 29 -5.65 7.41 -13.17
C THR A 29 -6.42 6.30 -12.43
N LYS A 30 -5.95 5.85 -11.27
CA LYS A 30 -6.65 4.86 -10.46
C LYS A 30 -7.89 5.47 -9.79
N ILE A 31 -7.81 6.73 -9.35
CA ILE A 31 -8.97 7.47 -8.86
C ILE A 31 -10.00 7.65 -9.98
N ILE A 32 -9.57 8.06 -11.17
CA ILE A 32 -10.46 8.19 -12.34
C ILE A 32 -11.16 6.86 -12.66
N ARG A 33 -10.42 5.75 -12.73
CA ARG A 33 -11.00 4.42 -12.96
C ARG A 33 -11.96 3.99 -11.86
N TRP A 34 -11.69 4.37 -10.61
CA TRP A 34 -12.63 4.14 -9.53
C TRP A 34 -13.90 5.00 -9.67
N LEU A 35 -13.76 6.25 -10.11
CA LEU A 35 -14.89 7.16 -10.37
C LEU A 35 -15.74 6.71 -11.57
N GLU A 36 -15.15 6.03 -12.57
CA GLU A 36 -15.87 5.42 -13.69
C GLU A 36 -16.87 4.33 -13.27
N ASN A 37 -16.82 3.85 -12.03
CA ASN A 37 -17.83 2.93 -11.51
C ASN A 37 -19.18 3.61 -11.16
N PHE A 38 -19.21 4.94 -11.11
CA PHE A 38 -20.34 5.74 -10.64
C PHE A 38 -21.07 6.47 -11.78
N ASP A 39 -22.36 6.75 -11.57
CA ASP A 39 -23.14 7.57 -12.50
C ASP A 39 -22.70 9.04 -12.35
N GLU A 40 -22.96 9.90 -13.36
CA GLU A 40 -22.48 11.29 -13.38
C GLU A 40 -22.96 12.11 -12.16
N ASP A 41 -24.18 11.87 -11.70
CA ASP A 41 -24.78 12.50 -10.51
C ASP A 41 -24.23 11.95 -9.18
N GLU A 42 -23.50 10.84 -9.21
CA GLU A 42 -22.92 10.19 -8.03
C GLU A 42 -21.43 10.53 -7.81
N VAL A 43 -20.75 11.06 -8.83
CA VAL A 43 -19.30 11.32 -8.81
C VAL A 43 -18.92 12.23 -7.64
N ASP A 44 -19.66 13.31 -7.42
CA ASP A 44 -19.36 14.26 -6.34
C ASP A 44 -19.54 13.62 -4.95
N LEU A 45 -20.55 12.76 -4.78
CA LEU A 45 -20.76 11.99 -3.55
C LEU A 45 -19.60 11.00 -3.30
N ALA A 46 -19.09 10.39 -4.36
CA ALA A 46 -17.95 9.48 -4.28
C ALA A 46 -16.64 10.22 -3.91
N ILE A 47 -16.44 11.44 -4.44
CA ILE A 47 -15.32 12.31 -4.09
C ILE A 47 -15.41 12.77 -2.62
N ASP A 48 -16.59 13.19 -2.15
CA ASP A 48 -16.81 13.58 -0.76
C ASP A 48 -16.51 12.41 0.19
N LEU A 49 -16.91 11.19 -0.17
CA LEU A 49 -16.56 9.98 0.57
C LEU A 49 -15.05 9.76 0.64
N LEU A 50 -14.33 9.88 -0.48
CA LEU A 50 -12.87 9.74 -0.49
C LEU A 50 -12.16 10.86 0.26
N SER A 51 -12.75 12.04 0.35
CA SER A 51 -12.16 13.19 1.06
C SER A 51 -12.01 12.92 2.56
N VAL A 52 -12.83 12.02 3.13
CA VAL A 52 -12.71 11.60 4.54
C VAL A 52 -12.07 10.22 4.70
N TYR A 53 -11.71 9.54 3.61
CA TYR A 53 -11.08 8.22 3.64
C TYR A 53 -9.69 8.24 4.29
N GLU A 54 -9.40 7.27 5.15
CA GLU A 54 -8.14 7.18 5.88
C GLU A 54 -7.26 6.06 5.33
N TYR A 55 -6.23 6.43 4.55
CA TYR A 55 -5.18 5.50 4.15
C TYR A 55 -4.00 5.56 5.11
N ILE A 56 -3.52 4.41 5.58
CA ILE A 56 -2.44 4.29 6.57
C ILE A 56 -1.21 3.66 5.90
N PRO A 57 -0.18 4.46 5.57
CA PRO A 57 1.07 3.96 5.03
C PRO A 57 1.91 3.24 6.09
N PHE A 58 2.92 2.50 5.66
CA PHE A 58 3.76 1.66 6.53
C PHE A 58 4.43 2.42 7.69
N ASN A 59 5.01 3.59 7.41
CA ASN A 59 5.69 4.43 8.40
C ASN A 59 4.71 4.91 9.49
N GLU A 60 3.52 5.34 9.08
CA GLU A 60 2.47 5.75 10.03
C GLU A 60 1.93 4.57 10.82
N PHE A 61 1.79 3.40 10.20
CA PHE A 61 1.43 2.17 10.90
C PHE A 61 2.43 1.82 12.01
N ILE A 62 3.74 1.87 11.71
CA ILE A 62 4.80 1.67 12.71
C ILE A 62 4.72 2.73 13.81
N PHE A 63 4.54 4.00 13.44
CA PHE A 63 4.45 5.10 14.40
C PHE A 63 3.29 4.88 15.38
N ARG A 64 2.10 4.57 14.87
CA ARG A 64 0.92 4.26 15.70
C ARG A 64 1.14 3.04 16.60
N LEU A 65 1.71 1.96 16.06
CA LEU A 65 2.06 0.78 16.87
C LEU A 65 3.05 1.12 17.98
N ASN A 66 4.06 1.95 17.69
CA ASN A 66 5.04 2.38 18.68
C ASN A 66 4.37 3.13 19.82
N ASP A 67 3.53 4.11 19.50
CA ASP A 67 2.86 4.94 20.51
C ASP A 67 1.88 4.13 21.36
N LEU A 68 1.09 3.27 20.73
CA LEU A 68 0.16 2.38 21.43
C LEU A 68 0.89 1.32 22.27
N LEU A 69 2.02 0.78 21.79
CA LEU A 69 2.85 -0.11 22.60
C LEU A 69 3.46 0.65 23.78
N LEU A 70 3.90 1.90 23.62
CA LEU A 70 4.36 2.73 24.75
C LEU A 70 3.25 2.91 25.78
N GLU A 71 1.99 3.08 25.37
CA GLU A 71 0.85 3.15 26.30
C GLU A 71 0.66 1.85 27.09
N VAL A 72 0.76 0.69 26.44
CA VAL A 72 0.77 -0.60 27.14
C VAL A 72 1.93 -0.65 28.14
N LEU A 73 3.15 -0.34 27.69
CA LEU A 73 4.36 -0.45 28.51
C LEU A 73 4.42 0.57 29.66
N LYS A 74 3.75 1.73 29.57
CA LYS A 74 3.59 2.66 30.71
C LYS A 74 2.87 2.02 31.90
N SER A 75 2.00 1.06 31.64
CA SER A 75 1.24 0.35 32.67
C SER A 75 1.94 -0.92 33.19
N ILE A 76 3.12 -1.25 32.64
CA ILE A 76 3.88 -2.46 32.96
C ILE A 76 5.26 -2.06 33.50
N PRO A 77 5.57 -2.32 34.78
CA PRO A 77 6.89 -2.10 35.36
C PRO A 77 8.03 -2.70 34.53
N ALA A 78 9.18 -2.04 34.54
CA ALA A 78 10.38 -2.56 33.89
C ALA A 78 10.81 -3.88 34.55
N GLY A 79 11.19 -4.87 33.73
CA GLY A 79 11.60 -6.20 34.19
C GLY A 79 10.48 -7.24 34.28
N GLU A 80 9.20 -6.84 34.34
CA GLU A 80 8.08 -7.79 34.28
C GLU A 80 7.91 -8.38 32.87
N LYS A 81 7.73 -9.70 32.76
CA LYS A 81 7.71 -10.39 31.47
C LYS A 81 6.35 -10.31 30.78
N ILE A 82 6.39 -10.13 29.46
CA ILE A 82 5.23 -9.89 28.60
C ILE A 82 5.20 -10.93 27.49
N ILE A 83 4.05 -11.54 27.27
CA ILE A 83 3.74 -12.31 26.08
C ILE A 83 3.00 -11.40 25.12
N ILE A 84 3.47 -11.29 23.88
CA ILE A 84 2.69 -10.68 22.80
C ILE A 84 2.26 -11.80 21.85
N PHE A 85 0.94 -11.95 21.71
CA PHE A 85 0.30 -12.99 20.93
C PHE A 85 -0.52 -12.36 19.78
N PRO A 86 -0.04 -12.41 18.53
CA PRO A 86 -0.83 -12.00 17.39
C PRO A 86 -1.88 -13.07 17.09
N TYR A 87 -3.15 -12.73 17.30
CA TYR A 87 -4.24 -13.67 17.19
C TYR A 87 -4.82 -13.72 15.76
N GLY A 88 -5.53 -14.81 15.46
CA GLY A 88 -6.03 -15.12 14.14
C GLY A 88 -5.15 -16.13 13.39
N LYS A 89 -5.59 -16.55 12.20
CA LYS A 89 -4.90 -17.62 11.45
C LYS A 89 -3.51 -17.16 10.99
N VAL A 90 -2.49 -17.97 11.29
CA VAL A 90 -1.11 -17.82 10.78
C VAL A 90 -1.15 -17.64 9.25
N GLY A 91 -0.49 -16.59 8.74
CA GLY A 91 -0.50 -16.23 7.32
C GLY A 91 -1.61 -15.25 6.90
N LYS A 92 -2.37 -14.67 7.84
CA LYS A 92 -3.31 -13.56 7.61
C LYS A 92 -2.80 -12.22 8.19
N SER A 93 -3.71 -11.27 8.47
CA SER A 93 -3.42 -9.91 8.96
C SER A 93 -2.54 -9.87 10.21
N GLY A 94 -2.81 -10.70 11.22
CA GLY A 94 -2.06 -10.71 12.48
C GLY A 94 -0.55 -10.99 12.32
N THR A 95 -0.15 -11.83 11.35
CA THR A 95 1.28 -12.08 11.07
C THR A 95 1.96 -10.86 10.44
N LEU A 96 1.22 -10.02 9.70
CA LEU A 96 1.76 -8.82 9.03
C LEU A 96 2.07 -7.67 10.01
N VAL A 97 1.58 -7.75 11.25
CA VAL A 97 1.82 -6.75 12.30
C VAL A 97 3.09 -7.02 13.10
N THR A 98 3.53 -8.29 13.15
CA THR A 98 4.69 -8.71 13.95
C THR A 98 5.99 -8.02 13.53
N TYR A 99 6.24 -7.94 12.21
CA TYR A 99 7.43 -7.28 11.67
C TYR A 99 7.45 -5.77 11.95
N PRO A 100 6.38 -5.00 11.65
CA PRO A 100 6.25 -3.61 12.09
C PRO A 100 6.48 -3.41 13.60
N LEU A 101 5.86 -4.26 14.44
CA LEU A 101 5.97 -4.15 15.90
C LEU A 101 7.41 -4.33 16.39
N LYS A 102 8.13 -5.36 15.92
CA LYS A 102 9.54 -5.60 16.27
C LYS A 102 10.46 -4.43 15.91
N ASN A 103 10.08 -3.64 14.90
CA ASN A 103 10.87 -2.51 14.44
C ASN A 103 10.60 -1.21 15.22
N THR A 104 9.58 -1.16 16.07
CA THR A 104 9.30 -0.01 16.94
C THR A 104 10.38 0.17 18.01
N ASP A 105 10.61 1.42 18.43
CA ASP A 105 11.56 1.72 19.51
C ASP A 105 11.05 1.20 20.86
N ALA A 106 9.74 1.24 21.08
CA ALA A 106 9.08 0.68 22.25
C ALA A 106 9.38 -0.81 22.44
N PHE A 107 9.27 -1.61 21.38
CA PHE A 107 9.61 -3.03 21.40
C PHE A 107 11.10 -3.23 21.68
N LYS A 108 11.98 -2.55 20.94
CA LYS A 108 13.44 -2.70 21.07
C LYS A 108 13.94 -2.40 22.48
N LYS A 109 13.39 -1.36 23.13
CA LYS A 109 13.74 -0.99 24.51
C LYS A 109 13.40 -2.07 25.54
N ARG A 110 12.41 -2.91 25.24
CA ARG A 110 11.93 -3.98 26.13
C ARG A 110 12.02 -5.38 25.52
N GLN A 111 12.85 -5.56 24.51
CA GLN A 111 12.96 -6.82 23.76
C GLN A 111 13.30 -8.01 24.65
N ASN A 112 14.05 -7.79 25.74
CA ASN A 112 14.46 -8.85 26.67
C ASN A 112 13.31 -9.27 27.61
N ASP A 113 12.25 -8.48 27.69
CA ASP A 113 11.08 -8.77 28.52
C ASP A 113 9.88 -9.26 27.70
N ILE A 114 9.96 -9.15 26.37
CA ILE A 114 8.85 -9.43 25.46
C ILE A 114 9.12 -10.73 24.70
N GLU A 115 8.26 -11.72 24.93
CA GLU A 115 8.18 -12.92 24.11
C GLU A 115 7.06 -12.75 23.08
N LEU A 116 7.43 -12.54 21.81
CA LEU A 116 6.48 -12.42 20.69
C LEU A 116 6.33 -13.78 19.99
N THR A 117 5.19 -14.43 20.18
CA THR A 117 4.94 -15.79 19.67
C THR A 117 3.50 -15.98 19.19
N HIS A 118 3.32 -16.87 18.21
CA HIS A 118 2.00 -17.38 17.81
C HIS A 118 1.64 -18.68 18.54
N ASP A 119 2.61 -19.30 19.22
CA ASP A 119 2.47 -20.60 19.88
C ASP A 119 2.68 -20.41 21.39
N TYR A 120 1.74 -19.72 22.04
CA TYR A 120 1.85 -19.41 23.47
C TYR A 120 1.93 -20.67 24.34
N GLU A 121 1.36 -21.78 23.87
CA GLU A 121 1.39 -23.08 24.55
C GLU A 121 2.81 -23.66 24.69
N ASN A 122 3.72 -23.28 23.79
CA ASN A 122 5.10 -23.76 23.77
C ASN A 122 6.06 -22.88 24.59
N ILE A 123 5.55 -21.83 25.25
CA ILE A 123 6.37 -20.95 26.09
C ILE A 123 6.95 -21.76 27.25
N LYS A 124 8.27 -21.67 27.41
CA LYS A 124 8.97 -22.28 28.55
C LYS A 124 8.72 -21.43 29.79
N LYS A 125 8.36 -22.09 30.90
CA LYS A 125 8.09 -21.45 32.20
C LYS A 125 7.07 -20.30 32.11
N PRO A 126 5.85 -20.56 31.64
CA PRO A 126 4.82 -19.53 31.45
C PRO A 126 4.47 -18.75 32.75
N GLY A 127 4.68 -19.35 33.93
CA GLY A 127 4.50 -18.66 35.21
C GLY A 127 5.53 -17.55 35.52
N GLU A 128 6.56 -17.35 34.69
CA GLU A 128 7.45 -16.18 34.78
C GLU A 128 6.83 -14.92 34.13
N TYR A 129 5.70 -15.05 33.41
CA TYR A 129 5.04 -13.96 32.69
C TYR A 129 3.89 -13.36 33.49
N ASN A 130 3.82 -12.02 33.51
CA ASN A 130 2.80 -11.27 34.26
C ASN A 130 1.74 -10.64 33.35
N HIS A 131 2.06 -10.49 32.06
CA HIS A 131 1.22 -9.78 31.09
C HIS A 131 1.05 -10.56 29.81
N PHE A 132 -0.18 -10.55 29.28
CA PHE A 132 -0.52 -11.13 27.98
C PHE A 132 -1.13 -10.05 27.09
N VAL A 133 -0.54 -9.80 25.92
CA VAL A 133 -0.97 -8.77 24.97
C VAL A 133 -1.43 -9.45 23.69
N PHE A 134 -2.72 -9.39 23.42
CA PHE A 134 -3.28 -9.77 22.12
C PHE A 134 -2.95 -8.68 21.09
N LEU A 135 -2.51 -9.09 19.90
CA LEU A 135 -2.10 -8.18 18.82
C LEU A 135 -2.91 -8.41 17.54
N ASP A 136 -3.40 -7.33 16.93
CA ASP A 136 -4.01 -7.32 15.59
C ASP A 136 -3.71 -6.00 14.87
N ASP A 137 -3.99 -5.90 13.56
CA ASP A 137 -3.87 -4.62 12.85
C ASP A 137 -5.11 -3.75 13.06
N PHE A 138 -6.29 -4.35 12.95
CA PHE A 138 -7.58 -3.68 12.93
C PHE A 138 -8.67 -4.53 13.57
N ILE A 139 -9.45 -3.92 14.46
CA ILE A 139 -10.58 -4.56 15.11
C ILE A 139 -11.88 -3.93 14.62
N GLY A 140 -12.66 -4.71 13.86
CA GLY A 140 -14.01 -4.37 13.40
C GLY A 140 -15.06 -4.56 14.49
N SER A 141 -15.87 -5.61 14.39
CA SER A 141 -16.92 -5.92 15.37
C SER A 141 -16.42 -6.56 16.67
N GLY A 142 -15.15 -6.95 16.75
CA GLY A 142 -14.58 -7.61 17.93
C GLY A 142 -14.92 -9.10 18.06
N GLN A 143 -15.78 -9.66 17.19
CA GLN A 143 -16.21 -11.06 17.27
C GLN A 143 -15.06 -12.06 17.18
N THR A 144 -14.06 -11.78 16.34
CA THR A 144 -12.86 -12.63 16.19
C THR A 144 -12.07 -12.71 17.50
N PHE A 145 -11.79 -11.56 18.13
CA PHE A 145 -11.12 -11.53 19.44
C PHE A 145 -11.95 -12.31 20.47
N CYS A 146 -13.25 -12.02 20.57
CA CYS A 146 -14.11 -12.70 21.54
C CYS A 146 -14.12 -14.23 21.33
N THR A 147 -14.10 -14.71 20.09
CA THR A 147 -14.07 -16.14 19.79
C THR A 147 -12.74 -16.77 20.18
N GLU A 148 -11.61 -16.12 19.86
CA GLU A 148 -10.28 -16.65 20.22
C GLU A 148 -10.05 -16.59 21.74
N TYR A 149 -10.49 -15.52 22.41
CA TYR A 149 -10.36 -15.38 23.86
C TYR A 149 -11.29 -16.33 24.62
N SER A 150 -12.55 -16.49 24.17
CA SER A 150 -13.56 -17.29 24.87
C SER A 150 -13.53 -18.78 24.58
N ARG A 151 -12.64 -19.25 23.69
CA ARG A 151 -12.44 -20.68 23.51
C ARG A 151 -11.95 -21.25 24.84
N ILE A 152 -12.89 -21.83 25.59
CA ILE A 152 -12.76 -22.34 26.97
C ILE A 152 -11.56 -23.28 27.13
N ASP A 153 -11.13 -23.94 26.04
CA ASP A 153 -10.06 -24.92 26.06
C ASP A 153 -8.68 -24.38 25.65
N TYR A 154 -8.53 -23.09 25.29
CA TYR A 154 -7.29 -22.57 24.72
C TYR A 154 -6.73 -21.38 25.50
N VAL A 155 -6.98 -20.14 25.09
CA VAL A 155 -6.12 -19.03 25.52
C VAL A 155 -6.48 -18.52 26.92
N LYS A 156 -7.77 -18.27 27.20
CA LYS A 156 -8.18 -17.72 28.50
C LYS A 156 -7.88 -18.67 29.65
N LYS A 157 -8.19 -19.96 29.50
CA LYS A 157 -7.86 -20.97 30.50
C LYS A 157 -6.35 -21.08 30.70
N TRP A 158 -5.57 -21.07 29.62
CA TRP A 158 -4.12 -21.07 29.72
C TRP A 158 -3.57 -19.84 30.48
N ILE A 159 -4.13 -18.65 30.26
CA ILE A 159 -3.77 -17.43 31.00
C ILE A 159 -4.09 -17.60 32.50
N GLU A 160 -5.26 -18.15 32.83
CA GLU A 160 -5.71 -18.39 34.21
C GLU A 160 -4.85 -19.46 34.92
N ASP A 161 -4.61 -20.60 34.27
CA ASP A 161 -3.82 -21.72 34.81
C ASP A 161 -2.36 -21.30 35.08
N ASN A 162 -1.83 -20.37 34.28
CA ASN A 162 -0.48 -19.83 34.45
C ASN A 162 -0.42 -18.54 35.29
N LYS A 163 -1.54 -18.13 35.90
CA LYS A 163 -1.63 -16.98 36.81
C LYS A 163 -1.12 -15.67 36.21
N ILE A 164 -1.43 -15.41 34.95
CA ILE A 164 -1.06 -14.16 34.29
C ILE A 164 -2.07 -13.07 34.70
N ASP A 165 -1.59 -12.04 35.38
CA ASP A 165 -2.43 -11.05 36.08
C ASP A 165 -3.16 -10.07 35.14
N ASN A 166 -2.53 -9.71 34.01
CA ASN A 166 -3.01 -8.63 33.16
C ASN A 166 -3.14 -9.04 31.70
N VAL A 167 -4.31 -8.76 31.12
CA VAL A 167 -4.59 -9.00 29.70
C VAL A 167 -4.82 -7.68 28.98
N TYR A 168 -4.09 -7.47 27.90
CA TYR A 168 -4.20 -6.31 27.02
C TYR A 168 -4.64 -6.74 25.61
N LEU A 169 -5.35 -5.84 24.93
CA LEU A 169 -5.67 -5.96 23.52
C LEU A 169 -5.14 -4.74 22.78
N LEU A 170 -4.17 -4.97 21.91
CA LEU A 170 -3.45 -3.97 21.15
C LEU A 170 -3.80 -4.10 19.66
N SER A 171 -4.31 -3.01 19.08
CA SER A 171 -4.49 -2.86 17.64
C SER A 171 -4.31 -1.41 17.25
N THR A 172 -3.93 -1.11 16.00
CA THR A 172 -3.78 0.29 15.61
C THR A 172 -5.11 1.03 15.61
N ILE A 173 -6.17 0.36 15.14
CA ILE A 173 -7.52 0.92 15.10
C ILE A 173 -8.55 -0.11 15.55
N ILE A 174 -9.49 0.36 16.38
CA ILE A 174 -10.70 -0.36 16.77
C ILE A 174 -11.95 0.46 16.43
N MET A 175 -12.99 -0.18 15.91
CA MET A 175 -14.31 0.45 15.76
C MET A 175 -14.97 0.58 17.14
N ALA A 176 -15.64 1.70 17.40
CA ALA A 176 -16.27 2.01 18.69
C ALA A 176 -17.25 0.91 19.15
N GLU A 177 -18.03 0.35 18.22
CA GLU A 177 -18.95 -0.75 18.52
C GLU A 177 -18.21 -2.05 18.88
N GLY A 178 -17.12 -2.38 18.17
CA GLY A 178 -16.30 -3.54 18.50
C GLY A 178 -15.62 -3.39 19.86
N LYS A 179 -15.13 -2.18 20.17
CA LYS A 179 -14.59 -1.85 21.49
C LYS A 179 -15.62 -2.11 22.58
N LYS A 180 -16.83 -1.55 22.42
CA LYS A 180 -17.94 -1.76 23.35
C LYS A 180 -18.32 -3.24 23.48
N TYR A 181 -18.46 -3.94 22.36
CA TYR A 181 -18.80 -5.36 22.31
C TYR A 181 -17.83 -6.25 23.12
N ILE A 182 -16.54 -5.93 23.05
CA ILE A 182 -15.48 -6.62 23.82
C ILE A 182 -15.54 -6.23 25.28
N GLN A 183 -15.63 -4.94 25.60
CA GLN A 183 -15.68 -4.44 26.99
C GLN A 183 -16.89 -4.96 27.77
N ASP A 184 -18.05 -5.06 27.12
CA ASP A 184 -19.28 -5.60 27.71
C ASP A 184 -19.15 -7.09 28.08
N ARG A 185 -18.22 -7.83 27.45
CA ARG A 185 -17.97 -9.27 27.69
C ARG A 185 -16.75 -9.53 28.57
N PHE A 186 -15.71 -8.74 28.42
CA PHE A 186 -14.41 -8.92 29.06
C PHE A 186 -13.93 -7.60 29.65
N SER A 187 -14.57 -7.20 30.75
CA SER A 187 -14.24 -5.95 31.46
C SER A 187 -12.80 -5.90 31.99
N THR A 188 -12.16 -7.06 32.16
CA THR A 188 -10.78 -7.18 32.61
C THR A 188 -9.74 -6.96 31.51
N VAL A 189 -10.14 -7.02 30.23
CA VAL A 189 -9.22 -6.82 29.10
C VAL A 189 -9.01 -5.33 28.86
N LYS A 190 -7.76 -4.88 28.99
CA LYS A 190 -7.36 -3.49 28.75
C LYS A 190 -7.13 -3.25 27.25
N ILE A 191 -8.03 -2.50 26.61
CA ILE A 191 -7.96 -2.21 25.17
C ILE A 191 -7.18 -0.93 24.91
N ILE A 192 -6.07 -1.03 24.17
CA ILE A 192 -5.21 0.07 23.74
C ILE A 192 -5.24 0.15 22.22
N SER A 193 -5.99 1.11 21.67
CA SER A 193 -6.20 1.28 20.23
C SER A 193 -6.81 2.66 19.94
N GLU A 194 -6.56 3.21 18.76
CA GLU A 194 -7.29 4.38 18.30
C GLU A 194 -8.74 4.01 17.94
N VAL A 195 -9.70 4.81 18.43
CA VAL A 195 -11.11 4.53 18.21
C VAL A 195 -11.62 5.24 16.95
N ARG A 196 -12.43 4.53 16.16
CA ARG A 196 -13.15 5.08 15.01
C ARG A 196 -14.64 4.79 15.09
N ASN A 197 -15.45 5.73 14.66
CA ASN A 197 -16.90 5.57 14.58
C ASN A 197 -17.31 5.09 13.18
N LYS A 198 -18.53 4.58 13.07
CA LYS A 198 -19.14 4.27 11.78
C LYS A 198 -19.15 5.51 10.88
N ILE A 199 -18.82 5.33 9.60
CA ILE A 199 -18.78 6.44 8.66
C ILE A 199 -20.18 7.05 8.42
N PHE A 200 -21.25 6.30 8.64
CA PHE A 200 -22.62 6.82 8.55
C PHE A 200 -23.24 7.17 9.91
N ASP A 201 -22.42 7.28 10.96
CA ASP A 201 -22.88 7.74 12.27
C ASP A 201 -23.46 9.17 12.19
N LYS A 202 -24.67 9.37 12.73
CA LYS A 202 -25.39 10.65 12.64
C LYS A 202 -24.72 11.79 13.42
N SER A 203 -23.93 11.46 14.42
CA SER A 203 -23.37 12.41 15.38
C SER A 203 -21.88 12.64 15.14
N LEU A 204 -21.12 11.57 14.97
CA LEU A 204 -19.66 11.52 15.03
C LEU A 204 -19.00 11.33 13.65
N SER A 205 -19.77 11.17 12.58
CA SER A 205 -19.20 10.99 11.25
C SER A 205 -18.50 12.26 10.74
N PRO A 206 -17.29 12.15 10.15
CA PRO A 206 -16.65 13.25 9.45
C PRO A 206 -17.43 13.68 8.19
N LEU A 207 -18.31 12.85 7.63
CA LEU A 207 -19.15 13.21 6.49
C LEU A 207 -20.15 14.32 6.80
N LYS A 208 -20.37 14.65 8.09
CA LYS A 208 -21.24 15.76 8.48
C LYS A 208 -20.77 17.10 7.92
N ALA A 209 -19.47 17.26 7.67
CA ALA A 209 -18.92 18.45 7.05
C ALA A 209 -19.51 18.75 5.65
N PHE A 210 -20.01 17.72 4.95
CA PHE A 210 -20.55 17.84 3.59
C PHE A 210 -22.09 17.95 3.56
N GLY A 211 -22.78 17.70 4.67
CA GLY A 211 -24.24 17.78 4.76
C GLY A 211 -25.03 16.75 3.95
N ASN A 212 -24.36 15.82 3.25
CA ASN A 212 -24.96 14.87 2.30
C ASN A 212 -24.81 13.39 2.71
N ILE A 213 -24.56 13.12 4.00
CA ILE A 213 -24.31 11.78 4.56
C ILE A 213 -25.33 10.72 4.10
N ARG A 214 -26.63 11.05 4.06
CA ARG A 214 -27.69 10.13 3.61
C ARG A 214 -27.58 9.77 2.13
N ASN A 215 -27.12 10.70 1.30
CA ASN A 215 -26.94 10.46 -0.13
C ASN A 215 -25.71 9.59 -0.38
N ILE A 216 -24.62 9.84 0.35
CA ILE A 216 -23.42 8.98 0.31
C ILE A 216 -23.72 7.57 0.84
N GLU A 217 -24.55 7.45 1.88
CA GLU A 217 -24.99 6.15 2.40
C GLU A 217 -25.81 5.38 1.37
N LYS A 218 -26.80 6.03 0.74
CA LYS A 218 -27.58 5.46 -0.37
C LYS A 218 -26.69 5.02 -1.53
N LEU A 219 -25.69 5.82 -1.86
CA LEU A 219 -24.68 5.48 -2.87
C LEU A 219 -23.94 4.19 -2.51
N ALA A 220 -23.42 4.11 -1.28
CA ALA A 220 -22.70 2.93 -0.79
C ALA A 220 -23.59 1.68 -0.79
N LEU A 221 -24.86 1.80 -0.41
CA LEU A 221 -25.85 0.71 -0.48
C LEU A 221 -26.12 0.27 -1.93
N LYS A 222 -26.39 1.23 -2.83
CA LYS A 222 -26.67 0.97 -4.25
C LYS A 222 -25.51 0.23 -4.92
N ARG A 223 -24.28 0.67 -4.67
CA ARG A 223 -23.07 0.16 -5.37
C ARG A 223 -22.38 -0.99 -4.65
N GLY A 224 -22.51 -1.08 -3.33
CA GLY A 224 -21.75 -2.02 -2.50
C GLY A 224 -22.30 -3.46 -2.44
N GLY A 225 -23.56 -3.67 -2.81
CA GLY A 225 -24.23 -4.97 -2.79
C GLY A 225 -24.28 -5.59 -1.38
N LYS A 226 -24.18 -6.93 -1.29
CA LYS A 226 -24.29 -7.69 -0.02
C LYS A 226 -23.39 -7.18 1.12
N TYR A 227 -22.22 -6.63 0.80
CA TYR A 227 -21.24 -6.15 1.79
C TYR A 227 -21.11 -4.63 1.77
N ALA A 228 -22.17 -3.89 1.43
CA ALA A 228 -22.13 -2.44 1.29
C ALA A 228 -21.50 -1.74 2.50
N TYR A 229 -21.89 -2.15 3.71
CA TYR A 229 -21.36 -1.64 4.97
C TYR A 229 -20.10 -2.36 5.47
N GLY A 230 -19.48 -3.21 4.65
CA GLY A 230 -18.42 -4.10 5.09
C GLY A 230 -18.92 -5.25 5.95
N PHE A 231 -17.99 -6.06 6.44
CA PHE A 231 -18.27 -7.18 7.33
C PHE A 231 -18.94 -6.71 8.63
N ASP A 232 -20.00 -7.41 9.01
CA ASP A 232 -20.79 -7.16 10.23
C ASP A 232 -21.24 -5.70 10.36
N GLU A 233 -21.53 -5.07 9.22
CA GLU A 233 -21.96 -3.67 9.11
C GLU A 233 -21.07 -2.68 9.88
N SER A 234 -19.76 -2.95 9.92
CA SER A 234 -18.81 -2.11 10.65
C SER A 234 -18.68 -0.70 10.08
N GLN A 235 -19.01 -0.50 8.81
CA GLN A 235 -19.00 0.80 8.13
C GLN A 235 -17.68 1.55 8.30
N SER A 236 -16.56 0.83 8.26
CA SER A 236 -15.25 1.48 8.36
C SER A 236 -14.86 2.14 7.03
N LEU A 237 -13.95 3.10 7.09
CA LEU A 237 -13.49 3.83 5.92
C LEU A 237 -11.96 4.00 5.95
N ILE A 238 -11.25 2.88 6.09
CA ILE A 238 -9.81 2.83 6.31
C ILE A 238 -9.16 1.78 5.40
N SER A 239 -7.91 1.98 5.01
CA SER A 239 -7.05 0.88 4.55
C SER A 239 -5.60 1.08 4.93
N TYR A 240 -4.89 -0.03 5.01
CA TYR A 240 -3.47 -0.07 5.31
C TYR A 240 -2.65 -0.31 4.05
N PHE A 241 -1.35 -0.04 4.15
CA PHE A 241 -0.37 -0.37 3.11
C PHE A 241 -0.37 -1.86 2.72
N HIS A 242 -0.69 -2.78 3.64
CA HIS A 242 -0.69 -4.23 3.41
C HIS A 242 -2.07 -4.82 3.10
N CYS A 243 -3.18 -4.32 3.66
CA CYS A 243 -4.52 -4.73 3.21
C CYS A 243 -5.59 -3.64 3.35
N THR A 244 -6.74 -3.87 2.73
CA THR A 244 -8.00 -3.18 3.10
C THR A 244 -8.82 -4.11 3.99
N PRO A 245 -9.15 -3.72 5.23
CA PRO A 245 -10.05 -4.51 6.07
C PRO A 245 -11.39 -4.75 5.37
N ASN A 246 -11.94 -5.96 5.48
CA ASN A 246 -13.27 -6.25 4.91
C ASN A 246 -14.41 -5.57 5.66
N ASN A 247 -14.14 -4.98 6.83
CA ASN A 247 -15.04 -4.09 7.56
C ASN A 247 -15.23 -2.74 6.85
N THR A 248 -14.36 -2.40 5.89
CA THR A 248 -14.47 -1.19 5.09
C THR A 248 -15.58 -1.31 4.07
N LEU A 249 -16.20 -0.19 3.70
CA LEU A 249 -17.24 -0.15 2.66
C LEU A 249 -16.76 -0.89 1.39
N SER A 250 -17.58 -1.79 0.87
CA SER A 250 -17.16 -2.67 -0.25
C SER A 250 -16.85 -1.92 -1.54
N ILE A 251 -17.44 -0.75 -1.75
CA ILE A 251 -17.16 0.13 -2.89
C ILE A 251 -15.69 0.57 -2.97
N ILE A 252 -14.92 0.44 -1.88
CA ILE A 252 -13.48 0.74 -1.85
C ILE A 252 -12.64 -0.42 -2.39
N TRP A 253 -12.96 -1.66 -2.02
CA TRP A 253 -12.02 -2.79 -2.13
C TRP A 253 -12.52 -3.99 -2.95
N LYS A 254 -13.81 -4.07 -3.23
CA LYS A 254 -14.41 -5.23 -3.91
C LYS A 254 -14.03 -5.23 -5.37
N ASP A 255 -13.48 -6.36 -5.84
CA ASP A 255 -13.06 -6.57 -7.22
C ASP A 255 -14.00 -7.57 -7.92
N ASN A 256 -15.15 -7.08 -8.40
CA ASN A 256 -16.07 -7.87 -9.23
C ASN A 256 -16.81 -6.95 -10.20
N LYS A 257 -16.26 -6.80 -11.42
CA LYS A 257 -16.72 -5.81 -12.42
C LYS A 257 -16.78 -4.38 -11.85
N TRP A 258 -15.90 -4.12 -10.90
CA TRP A 258 -15.75 -2.88 -10.17
C TRP A 258 -14.26 -2.59 -10.13
N PHE A 259 -13.84 -1.37 -10.39
CA PHE A 259 -12.42 -0.98 -10.27
C PHE A 259 -12.14 -0.53 -8.84
N PRO A 260 -11.57 -1.35 -7.95
CA PRO A 260 -11.29 -0.94 -6.57
C PRO A 260 -10.17 0.11 -6.52
N ILE A 261 -10.36 1.11 -5.66
CA ILE A 261 -9.29 2.09 -5.38
C ILE A 261 -8.24 1.50 -4.43
N PHE A 262 -8.67 0.70 -3.45
CA PHE A 262 -7.78 -0.03 -2.54
C PHE A 262 -8.23 -1.50 -2.43
N PRO A 263 -7.66 -2.41 -3.26
CA PRO A 263 -7.99 -3.82 -3.23
C PRO A 263 -7.75 -4.47 -1.86
N ARG A 264 -8.57 -5.47 -1.51
CA ARG A 264 -8.50 -6.17 -0.22
C ARG A 264 -7.13 -6.80 0.08
N PHE A 265 -6.53 -7.47 -0.91
CA PHE A 265 -5.30 -8.25 -0.71
C PHE A 265 -4.06 -7.54 -1.27
N ALA A 266 -2.96 -7.53 -0.49
CA ALA A 266 -1.68 -6.92 -0.87
C ALA A 266 -1.07 -7.48 -2.16
N THR A 267 -1.28 -8.77 -2.44
CA THR A 267 -0.80 -9.44 -3.65
C THR A 267 -1.26 -8.71 -4.91
N ILE A 268 -2.49 -8.20 -4.92
CA ILE A 268 -3.04 -7.40 -6.02
C ILE A 268 -2.29 -6.07 -6.16
N ARG A 269 -1.87 -5.44 -5.05
CA ARG A 269 -1.08 -4.19 -5.07
C ARG A 269 0.38 -4.42 -5.45
N MET A 270 0.96 -5.55 -5.04
CA MET A 270 2.31 -5.97 -5.45
C MET A 270 2.34 -6.37 -6.93
N ASP A 271 1.25 -6.96 -7.43
CA ASP A 271 1.05 -7.25 -8.85
C ASP A 271 0.93 -5.96 -9.67
N GLU A 272 0.23 -4.93 -9.18
CA GLU A 272 0.21 -3.58 -9.79
C GLU A 272 1.62 -2.97 -9.86
N ALA A 273 2.42 -3.08 -8.80
CA ALA A 273 3.82 -2.63 -8.81
C ALA A 273 4.71 -3.46 -9.76
N ARG A 274 4.43 -4.76 -9.90
CA ARG A 274 5.10 -5.65 -10.86
C ARG A 274 4.71 -5.33 -12.30
N GLU A 275 3.45 -5.05 -12.58
CA GLU A 275 2.97 -4.59 -13.89
C GLU A 275 3.55 -3.23 -14.25
N PHE A 276 3.67 -2.31 -13.29
CA PHE A 276 4.42 -1.05 -13.47
C PHE A 276 5.88 -1.31 -13.86
N LYS A 277 6.59 -2.20 -13.14
CA LYS A 277 7.96 -2.60 -13.50
C LYS A 277 8.06 -3.23 -14.90
N LYS A 278 7.08 -4.04 -15.32
CA LYS A 278 6.99 -4.59 -16.68
C LYS A 278 6.73 -3.51 -17.74
N GLU A 279 5.95 -2.49 -17.41
CA GLU A 279 5.70 -1.34 -18.29
C GLU A 279 6.98 -0.51 -18.49
N ILE A 280 7.74 -0.25 -17.42
CA ILE A 280 9.05 0.41 -17.50
C ILE A 280 10.05 -0.41 -18.33
N ALA A 281 10.14 -1.72 -18.11
CA ALA A 281 10.98 -2.62 -18.90
C ALA A 281 10.61 -2.61 -20.39
N PHE A 282 9.30 -2.50 -20.71
CA PHE A 282 8.82 -2.35 -22.08
C PHE A 282 9.26 -1.03 -22.74
N TYR A 283 9.17 0.10 -22.02
CA TYR A 283 9.66 1.39 -22.53
C TYR A 283 11.15 1.38 -22.83
N ILE A 284 11.94 0.69 -21.99
CA ILE A 284 13.39 0.54 -22.19
C ILE A 284 13.71 -0.34 -23.41
N GLY A 285 12.95 -1.43 -23.60
CA GLY A 285 13.06 -2.27 -24.80
C GLY A 285 12.81 -1.50 -26.10
N ILE A 286 11.89 -0.54 -26.08
CA ILE A 286 11.64 0.36 -27.23
C ILE A 286 12.79 1.34 -27.43
N CYS A 287 13.34 1.94 -26.36
CA CYS A 287 14.47 2.85 -26.46
C CYS A 287 15.71 2.16 -27.05
N ASN A 288 16.01 0.94 -26.60
CA ASN A 288 17.09 0.12 -27.14
C ASN A 288 16.88 -0.22 -28.63
N ARG A 289 15.65 -0.57 -29.03
CA ARG A 289 15.33 -0.99 -30.41
C ARG A 289 15.33 0.17 -31.40
N LEU A 290 14.83 1.33 -30.97
CA LEU A 290 14.81 2.55 -31.79
C LEU A 290 16.16 3.25 -31.86
N GLY A 291 17.17 2.72 -31.17
CA GLY A 291 18.46 3.36 -31.01
C GLY A 291 18.26 4.76 -30.44
N ILE A 292 17.67 4.90 -29.26
CA ILE A 292 17.54 6.19 -28.55
C ILE A 292 18.47 6.14 -27.35
N ASP A 293 19.49 7.00 -27.34
CA ASP A 293 20.38 7.17 -26.19
C ASP A 293 19.63 7.93 -25.10
N LEU A 294 19.39 7.28 -23.96
CA LEU A 294 18.67 7.84 -22.82
C LEU A 294 19.40 8.99 -22.13
N TYR A 295 20.71 9.15 -22.39
CA TYR A 295 21.53 10.20 -21.78
C TYR A 295 21.50 11.51 -22.58
N THR A 296 21.13 11.50 -23.87
CA THR A 296 21.17 12.70 -24.73
C THR A 296 19.90 12.94 -25.55
N GLY A 297 18.97 11.97 -25.61
CA GLY A 297 17.74 12.05 -26.41
C GLY A 297 17.94 11.84 -27.93
N ASN A 298 19.17 11.62 -28.38
CA ASN A 298 19.55 11.47 -29.79
C ASN A 298 19.58 10.01 -30.27
N SER A 299 19.61 9.82 -31.60
CA SER A 299 19.59 8.49 -32.22
C SER A 299 20.98 7.81 -32.21
N ILE A 300 21.07 6.59 -31.67
CA ILE A 300 22.25 5.70 -31.65
C ILE A 300 22.47 5.00 -33.01
N ILE A 301 21.53 5.14 -33.96
CA ILE A 301 21.74 4.66 -35.33
C ILE A 301 21.86 5.88 -36.22
N LYS A 302 23.10 6.20 -36.62
CA LYS A 302 23.38 6.48 -38.03
C LYS A 302 24.87 6.38 -38.33
N GLU A 303 25.13 6.03 -39.58
CA GLU A 303 26.44 5.74 -40.16
C GLU A 303 27.57 6.61 -39.63
N LYS A 304 28.71 5.94 -39.41
CA LYS A 304 30.03 6.51 -39.09
C LYS A 304 30.20 7.95 -39.56
N LYS A 305 30.39 8.88 -38.62
CA LYS A 305 31.52 9.84 -38.56
C LYS A 305 31.34 10.84 -37.41
N GLY A 306 32.02 10.62 -36.30
CA GLY A 306 32.17 11.59 -35.22
C GLY A 306 32.86 10.94 -34.01
N LYS A 307 34.00 11.50 -33.56
CA LYS A 307 34.92 10.89 -32.58
C LYS A 307 34.43 10.92 -31.12
N GLU A 308 33.17 11.22 -30.85
CA GLU A 308 32.64 11.42 -29.48
C GLU A 308 31.30 10.71 -29.21
N VAL A 309 31.13 9.48 -29.72
CA VAL A 309 30.00 8.62 -29.34
C VAL A 309 30.52 7.49 -28.46
N ARG A 310 30.01 7.36 -27.22
CA ARG A 310 30.30 6.22 -26.35
C ARG A 310 29.87 4.93 -27.04
N VAL A 311 30.76 3.95 -27.07
CA VAL A 311 30.47 2.61 -27.60
C VAL A 311 29.74 1.82 -26.51
N ILE A 312 28.40 1.91 -26.43
CA ILE A 312 27.60 1.04 -25.57
C ILE A 312 26.52 0.34 -26.40
N ARG A 313 26.39 -0.98 -26.25
CA ARG A 313 25.47 -1.81 -27.03
C ARG A 313 24.03 -1.83 -26.49
N HIS A 314 23.79 -1.67 -25.18
CA HIS A 314 22.47 -1.73 -24.53
C HIS A 314 22.37 -0.82 -23.29
N ASN A 315 21.16 -0.30 -22.99
CA ASN A 315 20.86 0.46 -21.76
C ASN A 315 21.03 -0.41 -20.50
N THR A 316 21.57 0.17 -19.42
CA THR A 316 21.92 -0.52 -18.16
C THR A 316 20.76 -0.56 -17.15
N LYS A 317 20.93 -1.30 -16.03
CA LYS A 317 20.01 -1.30 -14.88
C LYS A 317 19.87 0.08 -14.23
N GLN A 318 20.84 0.97 -14.41
CA GLN A 318 20.83 2.33 -13.86
C GLN A 318 19.92 3.25 -14.68
N ASP A 319 19.91 3.11 -16.01
CA ASP A 319 19.04 3.84 -16.93
C ASP A 319 17.55 3.55 -16.65
N HIS A 320 17.24 2.32 -16.22
CA HIS A 320 15.91 1.92 -15.77
C HIS A 320 15.44 2.72 -14.56
N SER A 321 16.34 2.98 -13.62
CA SER A 321 16.04 3.68 -12.38
C SER A 321 15.84 5.17 -12.60
N VAL A 322 16.60 5.80 -13.50
CA VAL A 322 16.44 7.22 -13.87
C VAL A 322 15.12 7.46 -14.61
N ILE A 323 14.75 6.62 -15.59
CA ILE A 323 13.45 6.76 -16.26
C ILE A 323 12.29 6.57 -15.27
N ALA A 324 12.39 5.56 -14.41
CA ALA A 324 11.36 5.33 -13.41
C ALA A 324 11.24 6.50 -12.44
N LEU A 325 12.38 7.06 -12.00
CA LEU A 325 12.46 8.28 -11.20
C LEU A 325 11.78 9.47 -11.91
N LEU A 326 12.10 9.71 -13.17
CA LEU A 326 11.55 10.82 -13.96
C LEU A 326 10.05 10.70 -14.18
N ILE A 327 9.57 9.50 -14.54
CA ILE A 327 8.13 9.25 -14.71
C ILE A 327 7.40 9.45 -13.39
N LEU A 328 7.95 8.95 -12.28
CA LEU A 328 7.34 9.10 -10.96
C LEU A 328 7.39 10.58 -10.49
N LYS A 329 8.49 11.29 -10.70
CA LYS A 329 8.57 12.73 -10.39
C LYS A 329 7.63 13.58 -11.26
N ASN A 330 7.49 13.24 -12.54
CA ASN A 330 6.52 13.88 -13.42
C ASN A 330 5.06 13.60 -13.03
N TYR A 331 4.80 12.54 -12.26
CA TYR A 331 3.50 12.29 -11.64
C TYR A 331 3.35 12.93 -10.25
N GLY A 332 4.35 13.69 -9.78
CA GLY A 332 4.31 14.41 -8.51
C GLY A 332 4.68 13.57 -7.29
N TYR A 333 5.30 12.39 -7.47
CA TYR A 333 5.67 11.52 -6.34
C TYR A 333 6.83 12.08 -5.51
N ASP A 334 6.72 11.95 -4.19
CA ASP A 334 7.79 12.30 -3.26
C ASP A 334 8.83 11.15 -3.13
N ASN A 335 10.02 11.49 -2.63
CA ASN A 335 11.17 10.58 -2.65
C ASN A 335 10.96 9.33 -1.78
N LEU A 336 10.17 9.42 -0.70
CA LEU A 336 9.90 8.27 0.16
C LEU A 336 9.02 7.26 -0.57
N LEU A 337 8.01 7.74 -1.29
CA LEU A 337 7.12 6.89 -2.06
C LEU A 337 7.81 6.29 -3.29
N ILE A 338 8.70 7.04 -3.94
CA ILE A 338 9.53 6.53 -5.04
C ILE A 338 10.44 5.38 -4.55
N CYS A 339 11.07 5.53 -3.37
CA CYS A 339 11.84 4.46 -2.75
C CYS A 339 10.99 3.19 -2.56
N HIS A 340 9.76 3.33 -2.08
CA HIS A 340 8.87 2.19 -1.85
C HIS A 340 8.40 1.52 -3.15
N ILE A 341 8.02 2.32 -4.16
CA ILE A 341 7.57 1.82 -5.47
C ILE A 341 8.70 1.06 -6.18
N LEU A 342 9.92 1.59 -6.11
CA LEU A 342 11.08 1.03 -6.79
C LEU A 342 11.75 -0.08 -5.97
N GLY A 343 11.51 -0.15 -4.66
CA GLY A 343 12.19 -1.06 -3.74
C GLY A 343 13.64 -0.63 -3.49
N LEU A 344 13.86 0.66 -3.34
CA LEU A 344 15.16 1.30 -3.17
C LEU A 344 15.31 1.84 -1.75
N THR A 345 16.53 1.83 -1.25
CA THR A 345 16.96 2.55 -0.05
C THR A 345 17.11 4.05 -0.33
N ARG A 346 17.21 4.85 0.75
CA ARG A 346 17.42 6.30 0.65
C ARG A 346 18.76 6.67 -0.01
N GLU A 347 19.79 5.83 0.16
CA GLU A 347 21.07 6.06 -0.51
C GLU A 347 21.02 5.69 -1.99
N GLU A 348 20.32 4.61 -2.35
CA GLU A 348 20.15 4.22 -3.74
C GLU A 348 19.35 5.26 -4.53
N ILE A 349 18.26 5.82 -3.99
CA ILE A 349 17.53 6.90 -4.67
C ILE A 349 18.37 8.17 -4.81
N ARG A 350 19.25 8.46 -3.83
CA ARG A 350 20.14 9.62 -3.87
C ARG A 350 21.14 9.51 -5.02
N LEU A 351 21.69 8.33 -5.26
CA LEU A 351 22.56 8.05 -6.40
C LEU A 351 21.82 8.25 -7.73
N ILE A 352 20.57 7.80 -7.83
CA ILE A 352 19.75 7.97 -9.03
C ILE A 352 19.39 9.46 -9.26
N TYR A 353 19.18 10.24 -8.19
CA TYR A 353 18.97 11.69 -8.30
C TYR A 353 20.19 12.43 -8.80
N HIS A 354 21.39 12.12 -8.29
CA HIS A 354 22.63 12.71 -8.78
C HIS A 354 22.80 12.48 -10.28
N GLU A 355 22.54 11.25 -10.72
CA GLU A 355 22.60 10.90 -12.14
C GLU A 355 21.55 11.65 -12.98
N ALA A 356 20.32 11.78 -12.47
CA ALA A 356 19.27 12.55 -13.16
C ALA A 356 19.53 14.07 -13.18
N GLN A 357 20.28 14.59 -12.20
CA GLN A 357 20.74 15.97 -12.13
C GLN A 357 21.88 16.24 -13.12
N ASP A 358 22.84 15.33 -13.22
CA ASP A 358 23.92 15.39 -14.21
C ASP A 358 23.37 15.39 -15.65
N LEU A 359 22.22 14.75 -15.86
CA LEU A 359 21.47 14.72 -17.11
C LEU A 359 20.61 15.97 -17.36
N GLY A 360 20.51 16.89 -16.40
CA GLY A 360 19.69 18.09 -16.51
C GLY A 360 18.18 17.83 -16.49
N PHE A 361 17.72 16.61 -16.18
CA PHE A 361 16.30 16.26 -16.11
C PHE A 361 15.68 16.55 -14.74
N ILE A 362 16.51 16.62 -13.70
CA ILE A 362 16.11 16.98 -12.34
C ILE A 362 16.95 18.17 -11.86
N SER A 363 16.31 19.12 -11.18
CA SER A 363 16.96 20.29 -10.57
C SER A 363 17.74 19.90 -9.32
N LYS A 364 18.60 20.82 -8.83
CA LYS A 364 19.28 20.66 -7.53
C LYS A 364 18.31 20.52 -6.34
N ALA A 365 17.06 20.97 -6.49
CA ALA A 365 15.99 20.82 -5.52
C ALA A 365 15.21 19.50 -5.63
N TYR A 366 15.64 18.58 -6.51
CA TYR A 366 14.99 17.30 -6.82
C TYR A 366 13.62 17.41 -7.55
N ASP A 367 13.39 18.55 -8.20
CA ASP A 367 12.20 18.80 -9.04
C ASP A 367 12.48 18.48 -10.51
N ILE A 368 11.45 18.08 -11.26
CA ILE A 368 11.61 17.85 -12.69
C ILE A 368 11.81 19.17 -13.46
N THR A 369 12.80 19.19 -14.34
CA THR A 369 13.08 20.35 -15.21
C THR A 369 12.20 20.35 -16.45
N ALA A 370 12.15 21.47 -17.17
CA ALA A 370 11.42 21.57 -18.44
C ALA A 370 11.95 20.55 -19.47
N GLU A 371 13.27 20.34 -19.48
CA GLU A 371 13.98 19.35 -20.29
C GLU A 371 13.55 17.93 -19.93
N GLY A 372 13.45 17.59 -18.64
CA GLY A 372 12.97 16.30 -18.16
C GLY A 372 11.51 16.03 -18.56
N THR A 373 10.64 17.02 -18.43
CA THR A 373 9.23 16.90 -18.85
C THR A 373 9.10 16.73 -20.37
N GLN A 374 9.87 17.48 -21.16
CA GLN A 374 9.90 17.36 -22.61
C GLN A 374 10.41 15.99 -23.06
N PHE A 375 11.44 15.47 -22.40
CA PHE A 375 11.97 14.12 -22.65
C PHE A 375 10.90 13.04 -22.44
N ILE A 376 10.15 13.08 -21.33
CA ILE A 376 9.06 12.12 -21.06
C ILE A 376 7.96 12.21 -22.13
N LYS A 377 7.62 13.44 -22.56
CA LYS A 377 6.60 13.68 -23.58
C LYS A 377 7.02 13.08 -24.93
N GLU A 378 8.28 13.26 -25.31
CA GLU A 378 8.83 12.67 -26.53
C GLU A 378 8.90 11.14 -26.46
N LEU A 379 9.32 10.61 -25.31
CA LEU A 379 9.36 9.18 -25.05
C LEU A 379 7.98 8.55 -25.24
N LYS A 380 6.93 9.13 -24.62
CA LYS A 380 5.53 8.69 -24.77
C LYS A 380 5.02 8.79 -26.21
N ARG A 381 5.44 9.82 -26.96
CA ARG A 381 5.05 10.01 -28.36
C ARG A 381 5.68 8.96 -29.28
N LYS A 382 6.97 8.65 -29.09
CA LYS A 382 7.70 7.64 -29.87
C LYS A 382 7.18 6.24 -29.59
N THR A 383 6.89 5.91 -28.33
CA THR A 383 6.40 4.58 -27.92
C THR A 383 4.98 4.27 -28.38
N ARG A 384 4.09 5.27 -28.49
CA ARG A 384 2.73 5.10 -29.06
C ARG A 384 2.73 4.61 -30.52
N LYS A 385 3.75 4.94 -31.32
CA LYS A 385 3.87 4.49 -32.72
C LYS A 385 4.30 3.02 -32.84
N GLU A 386 5.01 2.52 -31.84
CA GLU A 386 5.60 1.18 -31.77
C GLU A 386 4.68 0.18 -31.04
N ASN A 387 3.35 0.33 -31.11
CA ASN A 387 2.42 -0.40 -30.25
C ASN A 387 2.31 -1.90 -30.63
N PHE A 388 3.34 -2.70 -30.31
CA PHE A 388 3.50 -4.12 -30.63
C PHE A 388 2.56 -5.06 -29.86
N ARG A 389 1.78 -4.54 -28.90
CA ARG A 389 0.83 -5.33 -28.10
C ARG A 389 -0.49 -5.62 -28.83
N LYS A 390 -0.73 -5.06 -30.01
CA LYS A 390 -1.73 -5.63 -30.93
C LYS A 390 -1.13 -6.87 -31.57
N GLU A 391 -1.73 -8.03 -31.32
CA GLU A 391 -1.41 -9.26 -32.04
C GLU A 391 -1.55 -9.00 -33.54
N THR A 392 -0.43 -8.89 -34.24
CA THR A 392 -0.38 -8.89 -35.70
C THR A 392 0.20 -10.22 -36.15
N ALA A 393 -0.30 -10.80 -37.24
CA ALA A 393 0.14 -12.10 -37.77
C ALA A 393 1.68 -12.26 -37.82
N LYS A 394 2.40 -11.18 -38.12
CA LYS A 394 3.87 -11.11 -38.17
C LYS A 394 4.59 -11.33 -36.83
N ASN A 395 3.94 -11.06 -35.69
CA ASN A 395 4.50 -11.24 -34.34
C ASN A 395 4.24 -12.63 -33.77
N LEU A 396 3.36 -13.42 -34.42
CA LEU A 396 3.03 -14.80 -34.06
C LEU A 396 3.74 -15.82 -34.97
N GLU A 397 4.47 -15.38 -35.99
CA GLU A 397 5.34 -16.26 -36.78
C GLU A 397 6.47 -16.81 -35.92
N ILE A 398 6.51 -18.13 -35.79
CA ILE A 398 7.62 -18.86 -35.15
C ILE A 398 8.87 -18.64 -35.99
N LYS A 399 9.79 -17.82 -35.49
CA LYS A 399 11.09 -17.63 -36.13
C LYS A 399 12.02 -18.75 -35.68
N ASN A 400 12.33 -19.66 -36.60
CA ASN A 400 13.38 -20.67 -36.42
C ASN A 400 14.76 -19.99 -36.48
N ILE A 401 15.16 -19.37 -35.37
CA ILE A 401 16.49 -18.80 -35.21
C ILE A 401 17.34 -19.86 -34.52
N ILE A 402 18.30 -20.44 -35.26
CA ILE A 402 19.32 -21.32 -34.70
C ILE A 402 20.25 -20.46 -33.84
N TYR A 403 20.16 -20.63 -32.51
CA TYR A 403 21.02 -19.93 -31.56
C TYR A 403 22.38 -20.64 -31.47
N ILE A 404 23.43 -20.01 -31.99
CA ILE A 404 24.82 -20.46 -31.82
C ILE A 404 25.48 -19.54 -30.78
N PRO A 405 25.82 -20.04 -29.57
CA PRO A 405 26.47 -19.24 -28.54
C PRO A 405 27.84 -18.72 -29.02
N GLN A 406 28.02 -17.40 -29.01
CA GLN A 406 29.32 -16.77 -29.21
C GLN A 406 30.08 -16.78 -27.88
N MET A 407 30.75 -17.88 -27.55
CA MET A 407 32.04 -17.97 -26.83
C MET A 407 32.31 -19.43 -26.40
N LEU A 408 33.09 -20.14 -27.21
CA LEU A 408 33.97 -21.21 -26.78
C LEU A 408 35.36 -20.88 -27.34
N ASN A 409 36.00 -19.88 -26.75
CA ASN A 409 37.43 -19.62 -26.96
C ASN A 409 38.21 -20.11 -25.74
N GLY A 410 38.32 -21.45 -25.65
CA GLY A 410 39.48 -22.21 -25.17
C GLY A 410 40.14 -21.83 -23.84
N LEU A 411 39.91 -22.66 -22.83
CA LEU A 411 40.91 -23.05 -21.84
C LEU A 411 40.88 -24.58 -21.67
N THR A 412 41.66 -25.26 -22.49
CA THR A 412 42.62 -26.31 -22.09
C THR A 412 43.90 -26.03 -22.81
#